data_AF-B8HS60-F1
#
_entry.id   AF-B8HS60-F1
#
_cell.length_a   1.000
_cell.length_b   1.000
_cell.length_c   1.000
_cell.angle_alpha   90.00
_cell.angle_beta   90.00
_cell.angle_gamma   90.00
#
_symmetry.space_group_name_H-M   'P 1'
#
loop_
_entity.id
_entity.type
_entity.pdbx_description
1 polymer ?
#
loop_
_entity_poly.entity_id
_entity_poly.type
_entity_poly.pdbx_seq_one_letter_code
_entity_poly.pdbx_strand_id
1 'polypeptide(L)'
;MQFLIQAALSKNQMLAQPQVSELVLELRQLTALTQDQFASLLGVAYGTVNRWENRRMQPSSLALKQIHALLQELNQSPSPQIQQGSQHLIEKYFWGQRIDNDG
;
A
#
# COMPACT_ATOMS: atom_id res chain seq x y z
N MET A 1 10.33 -15.61 17.10
CA MET A 1 10.22 -14.60 18.17
C MET A 1 11.09 -13.40 17.81
N GLN A 2 10.43 -12.26 17.63
CA GLN A 2 10.87 -10.87 17.84
C GLN A 2 12.25 -10.36 17.38
N PHE A 3 12.15 -9.26 16.62
CA PHE A 3 13.04 -8.09 16.51
C PHE A 3 14.45 -8.30 15.96
N LEU A 4 14.65 -8.04 14.66
CA LEU A 4 15.77 -7.24 14.14
C LEU A 4 15.52 -6.80 12.69
N ILE A 5 14.61 -5.84 12.43
CA ILE A 5 14.74 -4.99 11.23
C ILE A 5 14.30 -3.57 11.59
N GLN A 6 15.16 -2.88 12.33
CA GLN A 6 14.99 -1.46 12.67
C GLN A 6 16.17 -0.66 12.09
N ALA A 7 16.61 -0.97 10.87
CA ALA A 7 17.77 -0.30 10.27
C ALA A 7 17.87 -0.40 8.72
N ALA A 8 16.78 -0.21 7.96
CA ALA A 8 16.90 -0.06 6.50
C ALA A 8 15.79 0.81 5.85
N LEU A 9 15.11 1.68 6.60
CA LEU A 9 14.17 2.65 6.01
C LEU A 9 14.87 3.94 5.55
N SER A 10 16.05 3.83 4.93
CA SER A 10 16.77 5.01 4.44
C SER A 10 17.50 4.75 3.14
N LYS A 11 16.95 5.42 2.13
CA LYS A 11 17.46 5.74 0.79
C LYS A 11 17.21 4.67 -0.30
N ASN A 12 16.28 5.07 -1.17
CA ASN A 12 15.91 4.56 -2.49
C ASN A 12 14.73 3.58 -2.63
N GLN A 13 13.55 4.20 -2.86
CA GLN A 13 12.46 3.76 -3.76
C GLN A 13 11.76 2.46 -3.33
N MET A 14 10.80 2.47 -2.39
CA MET A 14 9.39 2.86 -2.63
C MET A 14 8.93 2.57 -4.07
N LEU A 15 7.98 1.64 -4.19
CA LEU A 15 7.29 1.18 -5.41
C LEU A 15 7.36 2.18 -6.57
N ALA A 16 7.83 1.73 -7.75
CA ALA A 16 7.79 2.57 -8.95
C ALA A 16 6.34 2.99 -9.30
N GLN A 17 6.21 4.08 -10.05
CA GLN A 17 4.94 4.77 -10.34
C GLN A 17 3.79 3.85 -10.79
N PRO A 18 4.00 2.94 -11.77
CA PRO A 18 2.94 2.00 -12.15
C PRO A 18 2.51 1.09 -10.98
N GLN A 19 3.47 0.57 -10.21
CA GLN A 19 3.20 -0.35 -9.11
C GLN A 19 2.44 0.33 -7.97
N VAL A 20 2.78 1.58 -7.62
CA VAL A 20 2.04 2.31 -6.57
C VAL A 20 0.63 2.67 -7.03
N SER A 21 0.42 3.00 -8.31
CA SER A 21 -0.92 3.27 -8.84
C SER A 21 -1.83 2.04 -8.74
N GLU A 22 -1.28 0.86 -9.04
CA GLU A 22 -1.99 -0.41 -8.96
C GLU A 22 -2.29 -0.78 -7.50
N LEU A 23 -1.31 -0.61 -6.60
CA LEU A 23 -1.52 -0.82 -5.16
C LEU A 23 -2.67 0.03 -4.62
N VAL A 24 -2.69 1.33 -4.95
CA VAL A 24 -3.74 2.26 -4.48
C VAL A 24 -5.11 1.81 -4.99
N LEU A 25 -5.20 1.44 -6.27
CA LEU A 25 -6.44 0.99 -6.89
C LEU A 25 -6.95 -0.32 -6.26
N GLU A 26 -6.08 -1.32 -6.12
CA GLU A 26 -6.44 -2.63 -5.56
C GLU A 26 -6.84 -2.53 -4.08
N LEU A 27 -6.11 -1.74 -3.29
CA LEU A 27 -6.47 -1.49 -1.88
C LEU A 27 -7.82 -0.78 -1.75
N ARG A 28 -8.09 0.20 -2.60
CA ARG A 28 -9.39 0.86 -2.62
C ARG A 28 -10.51 -0.10 -2.99
N GLN A 29 -10.29 -0.97 -3.98
CA GLN A 29 -11.27 -1.99 -4.37
C GLN A 29 -11.51 -3.02 -3.26
N LEU A 30 -10.46 -3.45 -2.56
CA LEU A 30 -10.57 -4.36 -1.41
C LEU A 30 -11.47 -3.80 -0.31
N THR A 31 -11.42 -2.49 -0.08
CA THR A 31 -12.26 -1.81 0.91
C THR A 31 -13.64 -1.41 0.39
N ALA A 32 -13.92 -1.67 -0.90
CA ALA A 32 -15.15 -1.28 -1.60
C ALA A 32 -15.47 0.23 -1.52
N LEU A 33 -14.45 1.07 -1.34
CA LEU A 33 -14.62 2.51 -1.20
C LEU A 33 -14.58 3.23 -2.56
N THR A 34 -15.31 4.33 -2.68
CA THR A 34 -15.12 5.27 -3.79
C THR A 34 -13.78 5.99 -3.63
N GLN A 35 -13.27 6.61 -4.71
CA GLN A 35 -12.04 7.42 -4.63
C GLN A 35 -12.15 8.53 -3.56
N ASP A 36 -13.33 9.11 -3.38
CA ASP A 36 -13.56 10.20 -2.42
C ASP A 36 -13.59 9.68 -0.97
N GLN A 37 -14.23 8.55 -0.72
CA GLN A 37 -14.22 7.88 0.59
C GLN A 37 -12.81 7.41 0.95
N PHE A 38 -12.07 6.86 -0.01
CA PHE A 38 -10.70 6.42 0.20
C PHE A 38 -9.76 7.60 0.45
N ALA A 39 -9.96 8.72 -0.26
CA ALA A 39 -9.23 9.95 -0.01
C ALA A 39 -9.50 10.49 1.41
N SER A 40 -10.77 10.49 1.83
CA SER A 40 -11.18 10.87 3.18
C SER A 40 -10.53 9.97 4.25
N LEU A 41 -10.49 8.66 4.01
CA LEU A 41 -9.83 7.69 4.90
C LEU A 41 -8.33 7.99 5.07
N LEU A 42 -7.65 8.39 3.99
CA LEU A 42 -6.22 8.72 4.02
C LEU A 42 -5.94 10.19 4.43
N GLY A 43 -6.97 11.01 4.64
CA GLY A 43 -6.82 12.42 4.97
C GLY A 43 -6.27 13.27 3.82
N VAL A 44 -6.57 12.91 2.57
CA VAL A 44 -6.17 13.64 1.36
C VAL A 44 -7.39 14.05 0.53
N ALA A 45 -7.21 14.98 -0.41
CA ALA A 45 -8.29 15.34 -1.33
C ALA A 45 -8.54 14.26 -2.40
N TYR A 46 -9.80 14.13 -2.86
CA TYR A 46 -10.18 13.26 -3.99
C TYR A 46 -9.21 13.35 -5.18
N GLY A 47 -8.88 14.57 -5.61
CA GLY A 47 -8.02 14.81 -6.77
C GLY A 47 -6.60 14.25 -6.60
N THR A 48 -6.15 14.01 -5.37
CA THR A 48 -4.87 13.38 -5.07
C THR A 48 -4.92 11.88 -5.34
N VAL A 49 -5.92 11.16 -4.82
CA VAL A 49 -6.13 9.74 -5.12
C VAL A 49 -6.35 9.51 -6.62
N ASN A 50 -7.16 10.37 -7.27
CA ASN A 50 -7.38 10.28 -8.71
C ASN A 50 -6.07 10.41 -9.53
N ARG A 51 -5.15 11.29 -9.11
CA ARG A 51 -3.83 11.42 -9.77
C ARG A 51 -2.93 10.21 -9.52
N TRP A 52 -2.99 9.60 -8.34
CA TRP A 52 -2.24 8.38 -8.03
C TRP A 52 -2.71 7.21 -8.88
N GLU A 53 -4.02 6.93 -8.90
CA GLU A 53 -4.60 5.83 -9.68
C GLU A 53 -4.37 5.99 -11.19
N ASN A 54 -4.33 7.23 -11.69
CA ASN A 54 -4.06 7.52 -13.11
C ASN A 54 -2.57 7.71 -13.44
N ARG A 55 -1.64 7.31 -12.56
CA ARG A 55 -0.18 7.39 -12.78
C ARG A 55 0.34 8.82 -13.06
N ARG A 56 -0.40 9.84 -12.64
CA ARG A 56 -0.03 11.26 -12.87
C ARG A 56 0.86 11.82 -11.76
N MET A 57 0.93 11.17 -10.60
CA MET A 57 1.67 11.64 -9.43
C MET A 57 1.97 10.47 -8.48
N GLN A 58 3.15 10.46 -7.84
CA GLN A 58 3.44 9.50 -6.76
C GLN A 58 2.81 10.01 -5.46
N PRO A 59 2.31 9.11 -4.58
CA PRO A 59 2.06 9.49 -3.20
C PRO A 59 3.36 9.93 -2.52
N SER A 60 3.25 10.85 -1.56
CA SER A 60 4.39 11.22 -0.72
C SER A 60 4.82 10.03 0.16
N SER A 61 6.01 10.11 0.74
CA SER A 61 6.46 9.11 1.72
C SER A 61 5.51 8.98 2.91
N LEU A 62 4.86 10.07 3.32
CA LEU A 62 3.83 10.04 4.37
C LEU A 62 2.58 9.28 3.91
N ALA A 63 2.08 9.57 2.71
CA ALA A 63 0.93 8.88 2.15
C ALA A 63 1.18 7.38 1.97
N LEU A 64 2.38 7.00 1.52
CA LEU A 64 2.78 5.59 1.42
C LEU A 64 2.84 4.89 2.78
N LYS A 65 3.28 5.59 3.84
CA LYS A 65 3.21 5.05 5.21
C LYS A 65 1.77 4.85 5.67
N GLN A 66 0.86 5.77 5.35
CA GLN A 66 -0.57 5.62 5.67
C GLN A 66 -1.20 4.45 4.91
N ILE A 67 -0.89 4.29 3.63
CA ILE A 67 -1.32 3.14 2.81
C ILE A 67 -0.83 1.82 3.42
N HIS A 68 0.45 1.76 3.78
CA HIS A 68 1.01 0.57 4.42
C HIS A 68 0.38 0.30 5.79
N ALA A 69 0.14 1.32 6.61
CA ALA A 69 -0.55 1.16 7.89
C ALA A 69 -1.97 0.60 7.71
N LEU A 70 -2.75 1.14 6.77
CA LEU A 70 -4.08 0.63 6.44
C LEU A 70 -4.05 -0.84 6.02
N LEU A 71 -3.07 -1.26 5.20
CA LEU A 71 -2.90 -2.67 4.84
C LEU A 71 -2.66 -3.56 6.07
N GLN A 72 -1.82 -3.12 7.01
CA GLN A 72 -1.55 -3.87 8.24
C GLN A 72 -2.80 -4.00 9.11
N GLU A 73 -3.61 -2.95 9.21
CA GLU A 73 -4.89 -2.97 9.92
C GLU A 73 -5.87 -3.96 9.28
N LEU A 74 -6.02 -3.92 7.95
CA LEU A 74 -6.89 -4.86 7.22
C LEU A 74 -6.41 -6.31 7.35
N ASN A 75 -5.11 -6.54 7.53
CA ASN A 75 -4.56 -7.88 7.74
C ASN A 75 -4.91 -8.48 9.11
N GLN A 76 -5.32 -7.64 10.06
CA GLN A 76 -5.85 -8.06 11.36
C GLN A 76 -7.38 -8.11 11.37
N SER A 77 -8.04 -7.92 10.21
CA SER A 77 -9.49 -7.96 10.12
C SER A 77 -10.04 -9.36 10.46
N PRO A 78 -11.13 -9.46 11.22
CA PRO A 78 -11.81 -10.74 11.46
C PRO A 78 -12.54 -11.27 10.22
N SER A 79 -12.71 -10.47 9.17
CA SER A 79 -13.23 -10.94 7.88
C SER A 79 -12.11 -11.64 7.10
N PRO A 80 -12.25 -12.95 6.80
CA PRO A 80 -11.23 -13.68 6.06
C PRO A 80 -10.95 -13.08 4.67
N GLN A 81 -11.97 -12.53 4.01
CA GLN A 81 -11.84 -11.92 2.69
C GLN A 81 -10.96 -10.67 2.73
N ILE A 82 -11.17 -9.80 3.72
CA ILE A 82 -10.37 -8.59 3.91
C ILE A 82 -8.96 -8.94 4.33
N GLN A 83 -8.80 -9.87 5.28
CA GLN A 83 -7.51 -10.34 5.73
C GLN A 83 -6.71 -10.94 4.56
N GLN A 84 -7.27 -11.91 3.83
CA GLN A 84 -6.60 -12.55 2.69
C GLN A 84 -6.25 -11.54 1.59
N GLY A 85 -7.17 -10.64 1.25
CA GLY A 85 -6.92 -9.61 0.24
C GLY A 85 -5.78 -8.67 0.66
N SER A 86 -5.75 -8.22 1.91
CA SER A 86 -4.69 -7.35 2.40
C SER A 86 -3.33 -8.06 2.51
N GLN A 87 -3.31 -9.32 2.95
CA GLN A 87 -2.11 -10.18 2.95
C GLN A 87 -1.55 -10.33 1.54
N HIS A 88 -2.40 -10.60 0.55
CA HIS A 88 -1.99 -10.68 -0.85
C HIS A 88 -1.34 -9.39 -1.35
N LEU A 89 -1.92 -8.23 -1.04
CA LEU A 89 -1.34 -6.94 -1.43
C LEU A 89 -0.01 -6.67 -0.73
N ILE A 90 0.11 -7.04 0.56
CA ILE A 90 1.36 -6.95 1.30
C ILE A 90 2.44 -7.80 0.60
N GLU A 91 2.15 -9.06 0.30
CA GLU A 91 3.08 -9.97 -0.37
C GLU A 91 3.50 -9.44 -1.74
N LYS A 92 2.53 -9.08 -2.59
CA LYS A 92 2.75 -8.61 -3.96
C LYS A 92 3.63 -7.35 -4.02
N TYR A 93 3.37 -6.37 -3.15
CA TYR A 93 4.00 -5.05 -3.26
C TYR A 93 5.17 -4.81 -2.29
N PHE A 94 5.24 -5.52 -1.16
CA PHE A 94 6.28 -5.28 -0.14
C PHE A 94 7.24 -6.46 0.04
N TRP A 95 6.89 -7.68 -0.40
CA TRP A 95 7.73 -8.87 -0.25
C TRP A 95 8.15 -9.52 -1.57
N GLY A 96 7.40 -9.31 -2.66
CA GLY A 96 7.71 -9.81 -4.01
C GLY A 96 8.92 -9.17 -4.70
N GLN A 97 9.67 -8.32 -4.01
CA GLN A 97 10.93 -7.70 -4.49
C GLN A 97 12.17 -8.37 -3.88
N ARG A 98 12.02 -9.54 -3.23
CA ARG A 98 13.07 -10.18 -2.41
C ARG A 98 13.54 -11.54 -2.95
N ILE A 99 13.19 -11.93 -4.19
CA ILE A 99 13.51 -13.25 -4.77
C ILE A 99 14.57 -13.15 -5.88
N ASP A 100 15.59 -12.33 -5.67
CA ASP A 100 16.74 -12.30 -6.58
C ASP A 100 17.93 -11.69 -5.85
N ASN A 101 18.58 -12.48 -4.97
CA ASN A 101 20.00 -12.30 -4.59
C ASN A 101 20.59 -13.39 -3.65
N ASP A 102 19.84 -14.45 -3.30
CA ASP A 102 20.39 -15.57 -2.50
C ASP A 102 20.68 -16.81 -3.38
N GLY A 103 21.35 -16.61 -4.51
CA GLY A 103 21.93 -17.66 -5.36
C GLY A 103 23.44 -17.72 -5.23
#